data_AF-A0A1F4RJM5-F1
#
_entry.id   AF-A0A1F4RJM5-F1
#
_cell.length_a   1.000
_cell.length_b   1.000
_cell.length_c   1.000
_cell.angle_alpha   90.00
_cell.angle_beta   90.00
_cell.angle_gamma   90.00
#
_symmetry.space_group_name_H-M   'P 1'
#
loop_
_entity.id
_entity.type
_entity.pdbx_description
1 polymer ?
#
loop_
_entity_poly.entity_id
_entity_poly.type
_entity_poly.pdbx_seq_one_letter_code
_entity_poly.pdbx_strand_id
1 'polypeptide(L)'
;MKTSHVAKKILFFTLALLIGLSIGMRILEAHSPNLDIPMSTEVTLFKENDRSIRDVFEISFKRMTHQSDSVRSFASVGQLRQAMPSIKRTGKAIAVLADAELLTVDSGGRFLAYVDSAMLLDLPVITSNRFMVDMKGKKLAGKEYEQCLQFLRYSAKSPLLYAQISEVHVSKESGIVCYLATSQGLPVVLGMGDMERKVEYLAVFLDKFFQAPLQQSIKYVDLRFSGQILLKKRT
;
A
#
# COMPACT_ATOMS: atom_id res chain seq x y z
N MET A 1 -9.01 -48.90 41.75
CA MET A 1 -9.73 -47.66 41.36
C MET A 1 -8.99 -46.38 41.81
N LYS A 2 -7.75 -46.11 41.34
CA LYS A 2 -6.99 -44.88 41.72
C LYS A 2 -6.99 -43.77 40.64
N THR A 3 -7.50 -44.03 39.44
CA THR A 3 -7.46 -43.12 38.29
C THR A 3 -8.47 -41.96 38.35
N SER A 4 -9.57 -42.12 39.10
CA SER A 4 -10.64 -41.11 39.25
C SER A 4 -10.17 -39.82 39.94
N HIS A 5 -9.22 -39.92 40.88
CA HIS A 5 -8.78 -38.77 41.66
C HIS A 5 -7.85 -37.83 40.88
N VAL A 6 -7.08 -38.37 39.93
CA VAL A 6 -6.14 -37.59 39.10
C VAL A 6 -6.91 -36.80 38.04
N ALA A 7 -7.89 -37.42 37.40
CA ALA A 7 -8.73 -36.76 36.39
C ALA A 7 -9.49 -35.56 36.95
N LYS A 8 -10.03 -35.68 38.18
CA LYS A 8 -10.70 -34.55 38.86
C LYS A 8 -9.74 -33.39 39.12
N LYS A 9 -8.52 -33.66 39.59
CA LYS A 9 -7.52 -32.61 39.85
C LYS A 9 -7.11 -31.85 38.58
N ILE A 10 -6.96 -32.55 37.46
CA ILE A 10 -6.63 -31.93 36.17
C ILE A 10 -7.77 -31.01 35.71
N LEU A 11 -9.02 -31.46 35.83
CA LEU A 11 -10.19 -30.66 35.44
C LEU A 11 -10.35 -29.38 36.27
N PHE A 12 -10.11 -29.45 37.58
CA PHE A 12 -10.15 -28.25 38.44
C PHE A 12 -9.03 -27.26 38.10
N PHE A 13 -7.84 -27.76 37.76
CA PHE A 13 -6.71 -26.91 37.40
C PHE A 13 -6.95 -26.17 36.07
N THR A 14 -7.47 -26.87 35.05
CA THR A 14 -7.77 -26.24 33.75
C THR A 14 -8.88 -25.20 33.87
N LEU A 15 -9.91 -25.47 34.68
CA LEU A 15 -10.99 -24.52 34.94
C LEU A 15 -10.48 -23.26 35.68
N ALA A 16 -9.63 -23.43 36.69
CA ALA A 16 -9.04 -22.30 37.42
C ALA A 16 -8.15 -21.44 36.51
N LEU A 17 -7.38 -22.07 35.61
CA LEU A 17 -6.54 -21.37 34.64
C LEU A 17 -7.38 -20.52 33.68
N LEU A 18 -8.49 -21.05 33.16
CA LEU A 18 -9.40 -20.33 32.26
C LEU A 18 -10.06 -19.13 32.95
N ILE A 19 -10.48 -19.29 34.21
CA ILE A 19 -11.07 -18.19 34.99
C ILE A 19 -10.01 -17.10 35.24
N GLY A 20 -8.77 -17.48 35.60
CA GLY A 20 -7.68 -16.53 35.80
C GLY A 20 -7.34 -15.73 34.54
N LEU A 21 -7.29 -16.38 33.38
CA LEU A 21 -7.08 -15.74 32.08
C LEU A 21 -8.21 -14.74 31.74
N SER A 22 -9.46 -15.13 31.99
CA SER A 22 -10.64 -14.25 31.76
C SER A 22 -10.61 -13.00 32.64
N ILE A 23 -10.25 -13.14 33.91
CA ILE A 23 -10.11 -12.00 34.84
C ILE A 23 -8.94 -11.10 34.43
N GLY A 24 -7.80 -11.69 34.03
CA GLY A 24 -6.64 -10.93 33.54
C GLY A 24 -6.97 -10.06 32.33
N MET A 25 -7.69 -10.61 31.35
CA MET A 25 -8.16 -9.86 30.18
C MET A 25 -9.07 -8.69 30.56
N ARG A 26 -9.99 -8.89 31.52
CA ARG A 26 -10.87 -7.83 32.03
C ARG A 26 -10.11 -6.70 32.74
N ILE A 27 -9.05 -7.02 33.47
CA ILE A 27 -8.22 -6.01 34.16
C ILE A 27 -7.40 -5.20 33.14
N LEU A 28 -6.89 -5.83 32.08
CA LEU A 28 -6.21 -5.17 30.96
C LEU A 28 -7.15 -4.24 30.18
N GLU A 29 -8.40 -4.65 29.95
CA GLU A 29 -9.44 -3.78 29.39
C GLU A 29 -9.75 -2.59 30.34
N ALA A 30 -9.82 -2.83 31.65
CA ALA A 30 -10.14 -1.80 32.63
C ALA A 30 -9.00 -0.79 32.90
N HIS A 31 -7.74 -1.16 32.60
CA HIS A 31 -6.56 -0.30 32.81
C HIS A 31 -5.96 0.26 31.52
N SER A 32 -6.64 0.14 30.38
CA SER A 32 -6.27 0.91 29.20
C SER A 32 -6.56 2.39 29.49
N PRO A 33 -5.55 3.27 29.62
CA PRO A 33 -5.80 4.68 29.93
C PRO A 33 -6.60 5.28 28.77
N ASN A 34 -7.80 5.75 29.08
CA ASN A 34 -8.52 6.70 28.23
C ASN A 34 -7.63 7.94 28.11
N LEU A 35 -6.80 7.98 27.08
CA LEU A 35 -6.38 9.25 26.49
C LEU A 35 -7.62 9.84 25.84
N ASP A 36 -8.37 10.61 26.64
CA ASP A 36 -9.35 11.57 26.18
C ASP A 36 -8.62 12.67 25.39
N ILE A 37 -8.16 12.31 24.20
CA ILE A 37 -7.96 13.29 23.13
C ILE A 37 -9.37 13.54 22.62
N PRO A 38 -9.92 14.77 22.67
CA PRO A 38 -11.19 15.09 22.03
C PRO A 38 -11.02 14.92 20.52
N MET A 39 -11.23 13.70 20.04
CA MET A 39 -11.24 13.33 18.64
C MET A 39 -12.67 13.59 18.16
N SER A 40 -12.90 14.75 17.55
CA SER A 40 -14.12 15.03 16.80
C SER A 40 -14.20 14.02 15.65
N THR A 41 -14.81 12.88 15.92
CA THR A 41 -15.02 11.83 14.93
C THR A 41 -16.26 12.19 14.13
N GLU A 42 -16.17 13.23 13.30
CA GLU A 42 -17.14 13.42 12.22
C GLU A 42 -16.82 12.40 11.13
N VAL A 43 -17.38 11.19 11.26
CA VAL A 43 -17.50 10.28 10.12
C VAL A 43 -18.57 10.87 9.21
N THR A 44 -18.18 11.79 8.33
CA THR A 44 -19.10 12.32 7.32
C THR A 44 -19.38 11.22 6.29
N LEU A 45 -20.49 10.50 6.49
CA LEU A 45 -20.99 9.48 5.57
C LEU A 45 -21.57 10.16 4.32
N PHE A 46 -20.75 10.36 3.30
CA PHE A 46 -21.25 10.76 1.98
C PHE A 46 -21.88 9.56 1.26
N LYS A 47 -23.21 9.49 1.34
CA LYS A 47 -24.04 8.60 0.52
C LYS A 47 -24.23 9.25 -0.85
N GLU A 48 -23.26 9.03 -1.74
CA GLU A 48 -23.32 9.49 -3.12
C GLU A 48 -23.14 8.33 -4.11
N ASN A 49 -23.84 8.51 -5.24
CA ASN A 49 -24.34 7.56 -6.22
C ASN A 49 -23.33 6.53 -6.75
N ASP A 50 -23.83 5.33 -7.01
CA ASP A 50 -23.08 4.12 -7.38
C ASP A 50 -22.56 4.17 -8.83
N ARG A 51 -21.53 4.99 -9.06
CA ARG A 51 -20.73 4.94 -10.30
C ARG A 51 -19.61 3.92 -10.13
N SER A 52 -19.34 3.16 -11.19
CA SER A 52 -18.33 2.11 -11.19
C SER A 52 -16.96 2.71 -10.80
N ILE A 53 -16.11 1.93 -10.14
CA ILE A 53 -14.78 2.40 -9.70
C ILE A 53 -13.98 2.98 -10.89
N ARG A 54 -14.24 2.54 -12.13
CA ARG A 54 -13.63 3.09 -13.35
C ARG A 54 -14.11 4.51 -13.68
N ASP A 55 -15.35 4.85 -13.35
CA ASP A 55 -15.96 6.15 -13.71
C ASP A 55 -15.63 7.27 -12.70
N VAL A 56 -15.23 6.92 -11.47
CA VAL A 56 -14.80 7.91 -10.45
C VAL A 56 -13.45 8.55 -10.83
N PHE A 57 -12.69 7.93 -11.74
CA PHE A 57 -11.37 8.40 -12.15
C PHE A 57 -11.38 9.45 -13.30
N GLU A 58 -12.54 9.78 -13.88
CA GLU A 58 -12.65 10.79 -14.96
C GLU A 58 -12.87 12.24 -14.47
N ILE A 59 -12.30 12.65 -13.33
CA ILE A 59 -12.30 14.08 -12.97
C ILE A 59 -11.06 14.75 -13.59
N SER A 60 -11.27 15.23 -14.81
CA SER A 60 -10.29 15.96 -15.63
C SER A 60 -9.70 17.18 -14.94
N PHE A 61 -8.37 17.23 -14.84
CA PHE A 61 -7.64 18.49 -14.64
C PHE A 61 -6.65 18.72 -15.78
N LYS A 62 -6.92 19.78 -16.54
CA LYS A 62 -6.09 20.31 -17.61
C LYS A 62 -5.07 21.27 -17.00
N ARG A 63 -3.77 20.97 -17.06
CA ARG A 63 -2.71 21.99 -17.04
C ARG A 63 -1.39 21.50 -17.65
N MET A 64 -0.88 22.35 -18.52
CA MET A 64 0.40 22.31 -19.22
C MET A 64 1.58 22.38 -18.26
N THR A 65 2.71 21.80 -18.63
CA THR A 65 4.02 22.46 -18.50
C THR A 65 4.98 22.00 -19.61
N HIS A 66 5.50 22.98 -20.34
CA HIS A 66 6.71 22.90 -21.15
C HIS A 66 7.93 22.93 -20.22
N GLN A 67 8.88 22.00 -20.36
CA GLN A 67 10.32 22.28 -20.18
C GLN A 67 11.19 21.13 -20.70
N SER A 68 12.26 21.46 -21.43
CA SER A 68 13.05 20.60 -22.31
C SER A 68 14.26 19.89 -21.67
N ASP A 69 14.81 18.98 -22.49
CA ASP A 69 16.21 18.51 -22.56
C ASP A 69 16.73 17.46 -21.57
N SER A 70 15.88 16.46 -21.35
CA SER A 70 16.27 15.05 -21.51
C SER A 70 15.29 14.45 -22.50
N VAL A 71 15.67 13.47 -23.33
CA VAL A 71 14.70 12.78 -24.21
C VAL A 71 13.80 11.93 -23.31
N ARG A 72 12.83 12.61 -22.69
CA ARG A 72 11.79 12.02 -21.89
C ARG A 72 10.78 11.49 -22.86
N SER A 73 10.59 10.18 -22.84
CA SER A 73 9.67 9.51 -23.73
C SER A 73 8.72 8.66 -22.90
N PHE A 74 7.53 8.46 -23.44
CA PHE A 74 6.63 7.45 -22.91
C PHE A 74 7.00 6.12 -23.58
N ALA A 75 7.21 5.08 -22.78
CA ALA A 75 7.57 3.75 -23.25
C ALA A 75 6.85 2.66 -22.44
N SER A 76 6.48 1.57 -23.11
CA SER A 76 6.17 0.29 -22.45
C SER A 76 7.45 -0.42 -22.04
N VAL A 77 7.35 -1.40 -21.13
CA VAL A 77 8.53 -2.23 -20.77
C VAL A 77 9.06 -2.99 -21.98
N GLY A 78 8.18 -3.46 -22.88
CA GLY A 78 8.58 -4.11 -24.14
C GLY A 78 9.39 -3.20 -25.07
N GLN A 79 9.00 -1.93 -25.19
CA GLN A 79 9.77 -0.94 -25.95
C GLN A 79 11.13 -0.66 -25.31
N LEU A 80 11.22 -0.66 -23.98
CA LEU A 80 12.49 -0.55 -23.26
C LEU A 80 13.39 -1.77 -23.55
N ARG A 81 12.84 -2.99 -23.62
CA ARG A 81 13.61 -4.19 -23.95
C ARG A 81 14.18 -4.15 -25.35
N GLN A 82 13.41 -3.68 -26.32
CA GLN A 82 13.90 -3.50 -27.69
C GLN A 82 15.02 -2.47 -27.77
N ALA A 83 14.85 -1.31 -27.11
CA ALA A 83 15.84 -0.24 -27.12
C ALA A 83 17.08 -0.54 -26.26
N MET A 84 16.93 -1.39 -25.23
CA MET A 84 17.96 -1.71 -24.25
C MET A 84 17.86 -3.19 -23.87
N PRO A 85 18.28 -4.13 -24.73
CA PRO A 85 18.06 -5.57 -24.52
C PRO A 85 18.93 -6.17 -23.40
N SER A 86 20.05 -5.53 -23.06
CA SER A 86 21.06 -6.09 -22.15
C SER A 86 21.20 -5.28 -20.85
N ILE A 87 20.11 -4.73 -20.31
CA ILE A 87 20.17 -4.07 -18.99
C ILE A 87 20.47 -5.14 -17.94
N LYS A 88 21.68 -5.09 -17.38
CA LYS A 88 22.10 -5.88 -16.23
C LYS A 88 23.01 -5.01 -15.37
N ARG A 89 22.43 -4.36 -14.37
CA ARG A 89 23.14 -3.51 -13.40
C ARG A 89 23.06 -4.12 -12.02
N THR A 90 24.12 -3.95 -11.24
CA THR A 90 24.14 -4.32 -9.82
C THR A 90 23.38 -3.28 -9.00
N GLY A 91 22.54 -3.73 -8.08
CA GLY A 91 21.78 -2.86 -7.19
C GLY A 91 20.71 -3.63 -6.42
N LYS A 92 20.12 -3.00 -5.40
CA LYS A 92 18.97 -3.55 -4.68
C LYS A 92 17.70 -3.09 -5.37
N ALA A 93 16.95 -4.04 -5.93
CA ALA A 93 15.63 -3.76 -6.46
C ALA A 93 14.66 -3.41 -5.31
N ILE A 94 13.78 -2.43 -5.55
CA ILE A 94 12.72 -2.07 -4.61
C ILE A 94 11.32 -2.24 -5.19
N ALA A 95 11.23 -2.49 -6.50
CA ALA A 95 9.98 -2.71 -7.22
C ALA A 95 10.25 -3.37 -8.58
N VAL A 96 9.18 -3.86 -9.18
CA VAL A 96 9.14 -4.37 -10.56
C VAL A 96 8.20 -3.49 -11.37
N LEU A 97 8.62 -2.98 -12.51
CA LEU A 97 7.72 -2.37 -13.48
C LEU A 97 7.01 -3.49 -14.23
N ALA A 98 5.68 -3.48 -14.26
CA ALA A 98 4.90 -4.44 -15.01
C ALA A 98 4.08 -3.79 -16.12
N ASP A 99 4.17 -4.40 -17.29
CA ASP A 99 3.35 -4.21 -18.47
C ASP A 99 3.30 -5.56 -19.20
N ALA A 100 3.57 -5.63 -20.50
CA ALA A 100 3.78 -6.90 -21.22
C ALA A 100 5.03 -7.67 -20.75
N GLU A 101 5.99 -6.99 -20.13
CA GLU A 101 7.24 -7.56 -19.63
C GLU A 101 7.55 -6.99 -18.24
N LEU A 102 8.48 -7.62 -17.53
CA LEU A 102 8.88 -7.23 -16.18
C LEU A 102 10.30 -6.66 -16.15
N LEU A 103 10.46 -5.51 -15.52
CA LEU A 103 11.75 -4.81 -15.38
C LEU A 103 11.95 -4.32 -13.96
N THR A 104 13.01 -4.78 -13.29
CA THR A 104 13.32 -4.36 -11.92
C THR A 104 13.91 -2.94 -11.87
N VAL A 105 13.58 -2.21 -10.81
CA VAL A 105 14.08 -0.85 -10.54
C VAL A 105 14.66 -0.68 -9.14
N ASP A 106 15.70 0.13 -9.05
CA ASP A 106 16.28 0.55 -7.76
C ASP A 106 15.51 1.71 -7.11
N SER A 107 15.94 2.10 -5.91
CA SER A 107 15.34 3.19 -5.16
C SER A 107 15.45 4.56 -5.82
N GLY A 108 16.33 4.73 -6.81
CA GLY A 108 16.45 5.94 -7.63
C GLY A 108 15.70 5.86 -8.96
N GLY A 109 14.95 4.77 -9.20
CA GLY A 109 14.21 4.52 -10.43
C GLY A 109 15.06 4.01 -11.58
N ARG A 110 16.32 3.63 -11.35
CA ARG A 110 17.21 3.08 -12.39
C ARG A 110 16.82 1.66 -12.73
N PHE A 111 16.81 1.35 -14.01
CA PHE A 111 16.54 -0.01 -14.51
C PHE A 111 17.70 -0.94 -14.16
N LEU A 112 17.40 -2.11 -13.61
CA LEU A 112 18.41 -3.08 -13.14
C LEU A 112 18.51 -4.31 -14.03
N ALA A 113 17.41 -5.01 -14.24
CA ALA A 113 17.36 -6.20 -15.10
C ALA A 113 15.91 -6.55 -15.50
N TYR A 114 15.75 -7.09 -16.71
CA TYR A 114 14.53 -7.81 -17.07
C TYR A 114 14.45 -9.10 -16.26
N VAL A 115 13.25 -9.47 -15.84
CA VAL A 115 13.01 -10.67 -15.05
C VAL A 115 11.88 -11.47 -15.69
N ASP A 116 11.98 -12.79 -15.63
CA ASP A 116 10.91 -13.66 -16.09
C ASP A 116 9.85 -13.81 -14.99
N SER A 117 8.60 -14.00 -15.37
CA SER A 117 7.48 -14.16 -14.44
C SER A 117 7.61 -15.38 -13.52
N ALA A 118 8.42 -16.37 -13.90
CA ALA A 118 8.75 -17.53 -13.07
C ALA A 118 9.65 -17.16 -11.87
N MET A 119 10.29 -15.99 -11.89
CA MET A 119 11.08 -15.50 -10.78
C MET A 119 10.15 -14.86 -9.75
N LEU A 120 9.86 -15.58 -8.68
CA LEU A 120 9.08 -15.07 -7.55
C LEU A 120 9.89 -13.99 -6.83
N LEU A 121 9.60 -12.73 -7.14
CA LEU A 121 10.13 -11.56 -6.43
C LEU A 121 9.06 -11.08 -5.45
N ASP A 122 9.40 -11.07 -4.17
CA ASP A 122 8.58 -10.42 -3.12
C ASP A 122 8.81 -8.91 -3.15
N LEU A 123 8.43 -8.28 -4.27
CA LEU A 123 8.59 -6.86 -4.53
C LEU A 123 7.28 -6.27 -5.03
N PRO A 124 6.95 -5.04 -4.62
CA PRO A 124 5.78 -4.36 -5.13
C PRO A 124 5.91 -4.10 -6.63
N VAL A 125 4.77 -4.20 -7.32
CA VAL A 125 4.69 -3.92 -8.75
C VAL A 125 4.34 -2.46 -8.98
N ILE A 126 5.01 -1.78 -9.91
CA ILE A 126 4.62 -0.45 -10.38
C ILE A 126 3.98 -0.62 -11.76
N THR A 127 2.74 -0.13 -11.90
CA THR A 127 2.01 -0.14 -13.16
C THR A 127 1.70 1.28 -13.62
N SER A 128 1.51 1.45 -14.92
CA SER A 128 1.06 2.71 -15.51
C SER A 128 0.50 2.46 -16.90
N ASN A 129 -0.34 3.37 -17.40
CA ASN A 129 -0.74 3.35 -18.81
C ASN A 129 0.49 3.47 -19.74
N ARG A 130 1.48 4.30 -19.36
CA ARG A 130 2.80 4.38 -20.02
C ARG A 130 3.86 4.90 -19.05
N PHE A 131 5.04 4.29 -19.05
CA PHE A 131 6.17 4.76 -18.25
C PHE A 131 6.81 5.97 -18.90
N MET A 132 6.97 7.05 -18.14
CA MET A 132 7.83 8.16 -18.57
C MET A 132 9.27 7.83 -18.18
N VAL A 133 10.17 7.83 -19.16
CA VAL A 133 11.53 7.33 -18.99
C VAL A 133 12.55 8.34 -19.49
N ASP A 134 13.71 8.36 -18.83
CA ASP A 134 14.92 8.99 -19.33
C ASP A 134 15.80 7.90 -19.93
N MET A 135 15.81 7.82 -21.26
CA MET A 135 16.54 6.78 -22.01
C MET A 135 18.06 6.88 -21.83
N LYS A 136 18.60 8.11 -21.63
CA LYS A 136 20.04 8.31 -21.41
C LYS A 136 20.41 7.87 -20.00
N GLY A 137 19.61 8.27 -19.01
CA GLY A 137 19.79 7.86 -17.61
C GLY A 137 19.45 6.38 -17.35
N LYS A 138 18.71 5.75 -18.26
CA LYS A 138 18.11 4.40 -18.10
C LYS A 138 17.35 4.30 -16.77
N LYS A 139 16.41 5.23 -16.58
CA LYS A 139 15.60 5.33 -15.37
C LYS A 139 14.21 5.85 -15.65
N LEU A 140 13.30 5.65 -14.70
CA LEU A 140 12.03 6.37 -14.65
C LEU A 140 12.27 7.88 -14.56
N ALA A 141 11.40 8.65 -15.21
CA ALA A 141 11.41 10.10 -15.21
C ALA A 141 10.01 10.63 -14.89
N GLY A 142 9.92 11.75 -14.19
CA GLY A 142 8.65 12.37 -13.83
C GLY A 142 8.44 12.47 -12.33
N LYS A 143 7.70 13.51 -11.94
CA LYS A 143 7.43 13.81 -10.55
C LYS A 143 6.56 12.73 -9.90
N GLU A 144 5.65 12.15 -10.67
CA GLU A 144 4.76 11.06 -10.27
C GLU A 144 5.56 9.81 -9.91
N TYR A 145 6.52 9.43 -10.76
CA TYR A 145 7.40 8.30 -10.49
C TYR A 145 8.38 8.56 -9.35
N GLU A 146 8.90 9.78 -9.24
CA GLU A 146 9.73 10.17 -8.09
C GLU A 146 8.96 10.03 -6.79
N GLN A 147 7.71 10.48 -6.74
CA GLN A 147 6.86 10.36 -5.56
C GLN A 147 6.42 8.92 -5.29
N CYS A 148 6.16 8.11 -6.32
CA CYS A 148 5.92 6.68 -6.18
C CYS A 148 7.12 5.98 -5.51
N LEU A 149 8.34 6.28 -5.97
CA LEU A 149 9.55 5.74 -5.37
C LEU A 149 9.79 6.30 -3.95
N GLN A 150 9.46 7.57 -3.68
CA GLN A 150 9.48 8.13 -2.32
C GLN A 150 8.54 7.36 -1.39
N PHE A 151 7.30 7.12 -1.82
CA PHE A 151 6.32 6.33 -1.08
C PHE A 151 6.89 4.94 -0.75
N LEU A 152 7.41 4.20 -1.73
CA LEU A 152 7.99 2.88 -1.50
C LEU A 152 9.20 2.91 -0.54
N ARG A 153 10.08 3.93 -0.65
CA ARG A 153 11.23 4.10 0.26
C ARG A 153 10.80 4.38 1.69
N TYR A 154 9.80 5.23 1.90
CA TYR A 154 9.28 5.50 3.24
C TYR A 154 8.55 4.27 3.79
N SER A 155 7.74 3.60 2.97
CA SER A 155 7.06 2.36 3.37
C SER A 155 8.04 1.28 3.78
N ALA A 156 9.20 1.17 3.13
CA ALA A 156 10.24 0.20 3.49
C ALA A 156 10.81 0.38 4.91
N LYS A 157 10.59 1.55 5.57
CA LYS A 157 10.92 1.75 6.98
C LYS A 157 9.92 1.05 7.93
N SER A 158 8.75 0.66 7.42
CA SER A 158 7.71 -0.10 8.13
C SER A 158 7.52 -1.46 7.45
N PRO A 159 8.17 -2.54 7.94
CA PRO A 159 8.10 -3.86 7.30
C PRO A 159 6.67 -4.37 7.14
N LEU A 160 5.80 -4.11 8.13
CA LEU A 160 4.38 -4.49 8.08
C LEU A 160 3.65 -3.80 6.93
N LEU A 161 3.85 -2.48 6.75
CA LEU A 161 3.22 -1.76 5.64
C LEU A 161 3.81 -2.21 4.30
N TYR A 162 5.14 -2.29 4.18
CA TYR A 162 5.79 -2.62 2.92
C TYR A 162 5.37 -4.00 2.39
N ALA A 163 5.29 -5.00 3.26
CA ALA A 163 4.82 -6.35 2.92
C ALA A 163 3.34 -6.39 2.49
N GLN A 164 2.56 -5.36 2.80
CA GLN A 164 1.17 -5.25 2.36
C GLN A 164 1.05 -4.58 0.98
N ILE A 165 2.07 -3.90 0.46
CA ILE A 165 1.98 -3.21 -0.82
C ILE A 165 2.18 -4.22 -1.95
N SER A 166 1.11 -4.56 -2.66
CA SER A 166 1.20 -5.44 -3.83
C SER A 166 1.50 -4.66 -5.11
N GLU A 167 0.85 -3.51 -5.29
CA GLU A 167 0.94 -2.71 -6.50
C GLU A 167 0.88 -1.21 -6.20
N VAL A 168 1.59 -0.41 -7.00
CA VAL A 168 1.46 1.04 -7.05
C VAL A 168 1.22 1.47 -8.48
N HIS A 169 -0.01 1.87 -8.77
CA HIS A 169 -0.42 2.39 -10.07
C HIS A 169 -0.17 3.89 -10.15
N VAL A 170 0.50 4.31 -11.22
CA VAL A 170 0.81 5.72 -11.50
C VAL A 170 0.05 6.16 -12.76
N SER A 171 -0.83 7.14 -12.61
CA SER A 171 -1.56 7.75 -13.73
C SER A 171 -1.54 9.28 -13.65
N LYS A 172 -1.75 9.94 -14.78
CA LYS A 172 -1.89 11.41 -14.81
C LYS A 172 -3.23 11.89 -14.24
N GLU A 173 -4.26 11.06 -14.31
CA GLU A 173 -5.64 11.41 -13.94
C GLU A 173 -5.86 11.24 -12.43
N SER A 174 -5.48 10.09 -11.90
CA SER A 174 -5.66 9.70 -10.50
C SER A 174 -4.45 9.93 -9.60
N GLY A 175 -3.30 10.30 -10.19
CA GLY A 175 -2.04 10.41 -9.47
C GLY A 175 -1.51 9.03 -9.10
N ILE A 176 -1.22 8.82 -7.82
CA ILE A 176 -0.69 7.56 -7.30
C ILE A 176 -1.78 6.83 -6.52
N VAL A 177 -2.00 5.57 -6.87
CA VAL A 177 -2.89 4.65 -6.15
C VAL A 177 -2.07 3.42 -5.76
N CYS A 178 -2.07 3.11 -4.48
CA CYS A 178 -1.45 1.89 -3.95
C CYS A 178 -2.54 0.83 -3.75
N TYR A 179 -2.28 -0.42 -4.08
CA TYR A 179 -3.14 -1.55 -3.76
C TYR A 179 -2.47 -2.38 -2.68
N LEU A 180 -3.22 -2.67 -1.62
CA LEU A 180 -2.76 -3.52 -0.54
C LEU A 180 -3.18 -4.97 -0.80
N ALA A 181 -2.29 -5.92 -0.53
CA ALA A 181 -2.54 -7.35 -0.71
C ALA A 181 -3.73 -7.85 0.13
N THR A 182 -4.03 -7.20 1.26
CA THR A 182 -5.19 -7.51 2.09
C THR A 182 -6.52 -7.16 1.38
N SER A 183 -7.59 -7.89 1.75
CA SER A 183 -8.97 -7.59 1.34
C SER A 183 -9.20 -7.50 -0.16
N GLN A 184 -8.61 -8.41 -0.93
CA GLN A 184 -8.77 -8.49 -2.39
C GLN A 184 -8.21 -7.25 -3.13
N GLY A 185 -7.05 -6.74 -2.70
CA GLY A 185 -6.44 -5.59 -3.38
C GLY A 185 -7.06 -4.27 -2.94
N LEU A 186 -7.08 -3.97 -1.64
CA LEU A 186 -7.68 -2.73 -1.13
C LEU A 186 -6.99 -1.49 -1.75
N PRO A 187 -7.71 -0.65 -2.52
CA PRO A 187 -7.12 0.56 -3.09
C PRO A 187 -6.94 1.65 -2.03
N VAL A 188 -5.78 2.29 -2.07
CA VAL A 188 -5.39 3.44 -1.27
C VAL A 188 -5.03 4.57 -2.21
N VAL A 189 -5.89 5.58 -2.30
CA VAL A 189 -5.68 6.76 -3.13
C VAL A 189 -4.71 7.69 -2.41
N LEU A 190 -3.47 7.75 -2.91
CA LEU A 190 -2.43 8.61 -2.35
C LEU A 190 -2.48 10.00 -2.99
N GLY A 191 -2.75 10.09 -4.30
CA GLY A 191 -2.56 11.32 -5.06
C GLY A 191 -1.11 11.79 -5.05
N MET A 192 -0.89 13.10 -5.06
CA MET A 192 0.45 13.71 -5.12
C MET A 192 0.79 14.48 -3.84
N GLY A 193 2.08 14.67 -3.57
CA GLY A 193 2.65 15.43 -2.45
C GLY A 193 2.75 14.64 -1.14
N ASP A 194 3.65 15.10 -0.26
CA ASP A 194 3.79 14.64 1.14
C ASP A 194 3.66 13.13 1.35
N MET A 195 4.56 12.37 0.70
CA MET A 195 4.54 10.91 0.75
C MET A 195 4.94 10.35 2.11
N GLU A 196 5.74 11.09 2.89
CA GLU A 196 6.16 10.69 4.23
C GLU A 196 4.96 10.64 5.18
N ARG A 197 4.20 11.74 5.30
CA ARG A 197 2.98 11.77 6.12
C ARG A 197 1.97 10.71 5.70
N LYS A 198 1.79 10.50 4.38
CA LYS A 198 0.84 9.49 3.87
C LYS A 198 1.25 8.08 4.28
N VAL A 199 2.54 7.78 4.27
CA VAL A 199 3.07 6.50 4.77
C VAL A 199 2.84 6.36 6.27
N GLU A 200 3.11 7.39 7.05
CA GLU A 200 2.86 7.38 8.50
C GLU A 200 1.38 7.14 8.81
N TYR A 201 0.48 7.85 8.13
CA TYR A 201 -0.96 7.72 8.30
C TYR A 201 -1.42 6.32 7.92
N LEU A 202 -0.94 5.80 6.79
CA LEU A 202 -1.29 4.45 6.34
C LEU A 202 -0.78 3.39 7.31
N ALA A 203 0.45 3.52 7.81
CA ALA A 203 1.03 2.59 8.77
C ALA A 203 0.21 2.55 10.07
N VAL A 204 -0.12 3.73 10.62
CA VAL A 204 -0.96 3.84 11.82
C VAL A 204 -2.38 3.29 11.57
N PHE A 205 -2.94 3.55 10.38
CA PHE A 205 -4.24 3.02 9.98
C PHE A 205 -4.26 1.49 9.98
N LEU A 206 -3.28 0.87 9.32
CA LEU A 206 -3.16 -0.57 9.23
C LEU A 206 -2.93 -1.24 10.59
N ASP A 207 -2.08 -0.64 11.42
CA ASP A 207 -1.75 -1.17 12.75
C ASP A 207 -2.93 -1.08 13.72
N LYS A 208 -3.56 0.10 13.82
CA LYS A 208 -4.53 0.37 14.90
C LYS A 208 -5.98 0.12 14.52
N PHE A 209 -6.35 0.34 13.26
CA PHE A 209 -7.76 0.45 12.87
C PHE A 209 -8.20 -0.62 11.90
N PHE A 210 -7.29 -1.19 11.11
CA PHE A 210 -7.61 -2.12 10.04
C PHE A 210 -7.84 -3.55 10.55
N GLN A 211 -8.91 -3.74 11.33
CA GLN A 211 -9.34 -5.01 11.91
C GLN A 211 -10.50 -5.65 11.13
N ALA A 212 -10.75 -6.95 11.34
CA ALA A 212 -11.59 -7.81 10.50
C ALA A 212 -12.98 -7.25 10.09
N PRO A 213 -13.78 -6.60 10.96
CA PRO A 213 -15.07 -6.05 10.53
C PRO A 213 -14.90 -4.88 9.55
N LEU A 214 -13.88 -4.05 9.78
CA LEU A 214 -13.61 -2.90 8.94
C LEU A 214 -13.02 -3.32 7.59
N GLN A 215 -12.09 -4.28 7.60
CA GLN A 215 -11.43 -4.82 6.41
C GLN A 215 -12.40 -5.30 5.31
N GLN A 216 -13.52 -5.90 5.71
CA GLN A 216 -14.53 -6.43 4.79
C GLN A 216 -15.48 -5.35 4.27
N SER A 217 -15.65 -4.26 5.03
CA SER A 217 -16.60 -3.20 4.73
C SER A 217 -16.01 -2.06 3.89
N ILE A 218 -14.69 -1.95 3.76
CA ILE A 218 -14.05 -0.85 3.02
C ILE A 218 -13.94 -1.17 1.52
N LYS A 219 -14.33 -0.19 0.70
CA LYS A 219 -14.15 -0.14 -0.76
C LYS A 219 -12.80 0.49 -1.13
N TYR A 220 -12.43 1.61 -0.51
CA TYR A 220 -11.11 2.22 -0.65
C TYR A 220 -10.76 3.14 0.53
N VAL A 221 -9.47 3.45 0.66
CA VAL A 221 -8.91 4.46 1.58
C VAL A 221 -8.43 5.66 0.76
N ASP A 222 -8.66 6.89 1.22
CA ASP A 222 -8.18 8.10 0.55
C ASP A 222 -7.35 8.95 1.51
N LEU A 223 -6.07 9.17 1.14
CA LEU A 223 -5.05 9.88 1.91
C LEU A 223 -4.67 11.23 1.27
N ARG A 224 -5.45 11.70 0.29
CA ARG A 224 -5.20 13.00 -0.37
C ARG A 224 -5.43 14.19 0.57
N PHE A 225 -6.28 14.02 1.57
CA PHE A 225 -6.62 15.08 2.52
C PHE A 225 -5.57 15.16 3.64
N SER A 226 -5.23 16.38 4.05
CA SER A 226 -4.33 16.60 5.18
C SER A 226 -5.07 16.38 6.49
N GLY A 227 -4.41 15.79 7.49
CA GLY A 227 -4.96 15.61 8.85
C GLY A 227 -6.00 14.50 9.01
N GLN A 228 -6.46 13.84 7.94
CA GLN A 228 -7.51 12.83 8.02
C GLN A 228 -7.33 11.70 7.00
N ILE A 229 -7.97 10.56 7.28
CA ILE A 229 -8.06 9.39 6.41
C ILE A 229 -9.53 9.20 6.08
N LEU A 230 -9.90 9.24 4.79
CA LEU A 230 -11.28 9.00 4.38
C LEU A 230 -11.45 7.54 3.95
N LEU A 231 -12.57 6.94 4.36
CA LEU A 231 -12.92 5.56 4.04
C LEU A 231 -14.23 5.53 3.26
N LYS A 232 -14.24 4.92 2.08
CA LYS A 232 -15.49 4.59 1.38
C LYS A 232 -15.90 3.17 1.75
N LYS A 233 -17.15 2.98 2.15
CA LYS A 233 -17.70 1.65 2.42
C LYS A 233 -18.15 0.95 1.13
N ARG A 234 -18.10 -0.39 1.12
CA ARG A 234 -18.80 -1.23 0.14
C ARG A 234 -20.29 -1.16 0.45
N THR A 235 -21.10 -0.83 -0.55
CA THR A 235 -22.56 -0.85 -0.48
C THR A 235 -23.09 -2.22 -0.84
#